data_AF-A0AAJ0C293-F1
#
_entry.id   AF-A0AAJ0C293-F1
#
_cell.length_a   1.000
_cell.length_b   1.000
_cell.length_c   1.000
_cell.angle_alpha   90.00
_cell.angle_beta   90.00
_cell.angle_gamma   90.00
#
_symmetry.space_group_name_H-M   'P 1'
#
loop_
_entity.id
_entity.type
_entity.pdbx_description
1 polymer ?
#
loop_
_entity_poly.entity_id
_entity_poly.type
_entity_poly.pdbx_seq_one_letter_code
_entity_poly.pdbx_strand_id
1 'polypeptide(L)'
;MKFLAVVATLAATALAAPSERQQRDSCTPGWYRCDANGKAIDVCDAEGNWLVAGPCPDGTVCDYLPQNGFSLPFCVNPPAEKRDPTPPACKPATYTCANNATSGADGIQVCDTQSTWQYVGDCPKDSHCEYFPSGIPFCVAN
;
A
#
# COMPACT_ATOMS: atom_id res chain seq x y z
N MET A 1 71.03 14.03 36.22
CA MET A 1 69.68 14.32 36.74
C MET A 1 68.70 14.18 35.60
N LYS A 2 67.57 13.52 35.86
CA LYS A 2 66.65 12.91 34.89
C LYS A 2 65.36 13.74 34.88
N PHE A 3 65.04 14.41 33.77
CA PHE A 3 63.84 15.24 33.67
C PHE A 3 62.68 14.43 33.06
N LEU A 4 61.56 14.43 33.79
CA LEU A 4 60.37 13.63 33.58
C LEU A 4 59.56 14.16 32.38
N ALA A 5 59.20 13.26 31.47
CA ALA A 5 58.24 13.52 30.41
C ALA A 5 56.82 13.48 31.00
N VAL A 6 56.06 14.57 30.86
CA VAL A 6 54.64 14.63 31.21
C VAL A 6 53.82 14.41 29.94
N VAL A 7 53.15 13.27 29.84
CA VAL A 7 52.20 12.96 28.76
C VAL A 7 50.82 13.43 29.20
N ALA A 8 50.28 14.44 28.53
CA ALA A 8 48.91 14.91 28.74
C ALA A 8 47.96 14.08 27.85
N THR A 9 47.24 13.12 28.45
CA THR A 9 46.18 12.36 27.77
C THR A 9 44.89 13.18 27.76
N LEU A 10 44.50 13.68 26.58
CA LEU A 10 43.15 14.22 26.36
C LEU A 10 42.16 13.06 26.34
N ALA A 11 41.37 12.92 27.41
CA ALA A 11 40.21 12.04 27.41
C ALA A 11 39.10 12.70 26.58
N ALA A 12 38.97 12.28 25.31
CA ALA A 12 37.83 12.63 24.48
C ALA A 12 36.58 11.90 25.02
N THR A 13 35.76 12.59 25.81
CA THR A 13 34.41 12.12 26.11
C THR A 13 33.58 12.25 24.84
N ALA A 14 33.43 11.14 24.10
CA ALA A 14 32.43 11.04 23.06
C ALA A 14 31.05 11.15 23.73
N LEU A 15 30.40 12.32 23.62
CA LEU A 15 28.96 12.44 23.84
C LEU A 15 28.32 11.56 22.77
N ALA A 16 27.90 10.36 23.13
CA ALA A 16 27.06 9.54 22.27
C ALA A 16 25.77 10.34 22.04
N ALA A 17 25.65 10.95 20.85
CA ALA A 17 24.40 11.52 20.41
C ALA A 17 23.33 10.42 20.51
N PRO A 18 22.17 10.68 21.15
CA PRO A 18 21.11 9.68 21.19
C PRO A 18 20.79 9.30 19.75
N SER A 19 20.95 8.01 19.45
CA SER A 19 20.71 7.49 18.11
C SER A 19 19.27 7.81 17.71
N GLU A 20 19.07 8.38 16.52
CA GLU A 20 17.76 8.76 15.93
C GLU A 20 16.70 7.64 15.95
N ARG A 21 17.09 6.39 16.22
CA ARG A 21 16.15 5.28 16.44
C ARG A 21 15.33 5.41 17.72
N GLN A 22 15.89 5.96 18.79
CA GLN A 22 15.20 6.08 20.08
C GLN A 22 14.15 7.21 20.07
N GLN A 23 14.26 8.11 19.10
CA GLN A 23 13.33 9.23 18.90
C GLN A 23 12.03 8.81 18.17
N ARG A 24 11.92 7.55 17.73
CA ARG A 24 10.68 7.00 17.14
C ARG A 24 9.65 6.53 18.17
N ASP A 25 10.10 6.25 19.40
CA ASP A 25 9.23 5.67 20.43
C ASP A 25 8.65 6.74 21.38
N SER A 26 9.38 7.83 21.62
CA SER A 26 8.93 8.95 22.45
C SER A 26 8.27 10.05 21.61
N CYS A 27 7.13 10.57 22.06
CA CYS A 27 6.39 11.63 21.38
C CYS A 27 6.00 12.78 22.32
N THR A 28 5.51 13.87 21.72
CA THR A 28 4.98 15.02 22.47
C THR A 28 3.51 14.75 22.82
N PRO A 29 3.12 14.76 24.10
CA PRO A 29 1.74 14.52 24.52
C PRO A 29 0.73 15.36 23.74
N GLY A 30 -0.37 14.74 23.32
CA GLY A 30 -1.44 15.38 22.55
C GLY A 30 -1.17 15.52 21.05
N TRP A 31 -0.03 15.04 20.55
CA TRP A 31 0.23 14.95 19.11
C TRP A 31 -0.50 13.76 18.50
N TYR A 32 -0.81 13.88 17.22
CA TYR A 32 -1.44 12.84 16.42
C TYR A 32 -0.56 12.50 15.23
N ARG A 33 -0.59 11.24 14.81
CA ARG A 33 0.04 10.79 13.56
C ARG A 33 -0.78 9.68 12.91
N CYS A 34 -0.52 9.42 11.63
CA CYS A 34 -0.90 8.14 11.05
C CYS A 34 -0.04 7.02 11.63
N ASP A 35 -0.65 5.87 11.88
CA ASP A 35 0.07 4.65 12.25
C ASP A 35 1.00 4.21 11.10
N ALA A 36 1.90 3.28 11.40
CA ALA A 36 2.88 2.79 10.43
C ALA A 36 2.25 2.19 9.16
N ASN A 37 1.00 1.71 9.23
CA ASN A 37 0.31 1.07 8.10
C ASN A 37 -0.63 2.02 7.34
N GLY A 38 -0.81 3.27 7.80
CA GLY A 38 -1.77 4.21 7.24
C GLY A 38 -3.23 3.73 7.38
N LYS A 39 -3.53 2.92 8.40
CA LYS A 39 -4.84 2.33 8.69
C LYS A 39 -5.44 2.81 10.01
N ALA A 40 -4.70 3.57 10.80
CA ALA A 40 -5.18 4.12 12.05
C ALA A 40 -4.55 5.48 12.34
N ILE A 41 -5.13 6.20 13.28
CA ILE A 41 -4.53 7.39 13.87
C ILE A 41 -3.97 7.01 15.23
N ASP A 42 -2.70 7.32 15.47
CA ASP A 42 -2.10 7.24 16.78
C ASP A 42 -2.20 8.61 17.48
N VAL A 43 -2.39 8.58 18.81
CA VAL A 43 -2.28 9.73 19.70
C VAL A 43 -1.14 9.51 20.67
N CYS A 44 -0.40 10.58 20.98
CA CYS A 44 0.62 10.56 22.01
C CYS A 44 0.00 10.76 23.39
N ASP A 45 0.20 9.81 24.30
CA ASP A 45 -0.24 9.89 25.69
C ASP A 45 0.62 10.86 26.54
N ALA A 46 0.28 11.01 27.82
CA ALA A 46 0.97 11.93 28.73
C ALA A 46 2.38 11.42 29.13
N GLU A 47 2.59 10.12 29.01
CA GLU A 47 3.84 9.41 29.28
C GLU A 47 4.81 9.44 28.08
N GLY A 48 4.34 9.97 26.93
CA GLY A 48 5.13 10.10 25.71
C GLY A 48 5.12 8.85 24.84
N ASN A 49 4.14 7.96 24.98
CA ASN A 49 3.96 6.79 24.13
C ASN A 49 2.86 7.00 23.09
N TRP A 50 3.01 6.31 21.97
CA TRP A 50 1.97 6.26 20.94
C TRP A 50 0.94 5.19 21.26
N LEU A 51 -0.32 5.60 21.31
CA LEU A 51 -1.48 4.72 21.44
C LEU A 51 -2.36 4.85 20.19
N VAL A 52 -2.96 3.76 19.75
CA VAL A 52 -3.93 3.80 18.64
C VAL A 52 -5.19 4.50 19.14
N ALA A 53 -5.46 5.70 18.63
CA ALA A 53 -6.68 6.45 18.92
C ALA A 53 -7.90 5.80 18.26
N GLY A 54 -7.73 5.27 17.05
CA GLY A 54 -8.76 4.50 16.36
C GLY A 54 -8.38 4.08 14.94
N PRO A 55 -8.93 2.95 14.45
CA PRO A 55 -8.76 2.54 13.07
C PRO A 55 -9.54 3.46 12.13
N CYS A 56 -9.03 3.59 10.91
CA CYS A 56 -9.76 4.22 9.83
C CYS A 56 -10.88 3.29 9.33
N PRO A 57 -12.05 3.84 8.95
CA PRO A 57 -13.13 3.07 8.35
C PRO A 57 -12.69 2.31 7.09
N ASP A 58 -13.41 1.23 6.77
CA ASP A 58 -13.15 0.43 5.56
C ASP A 58 -13.10 1.31 4.29
N GLY A 59 -12.09 1.06 3.46
CA GLY A 59 -11.89 1.79 2.19
C GLY A 59 -11.24 3.17 2.34
N THR A 60 -10.98 3.63 3.57
CA THR A 60 -10.24 4.88 3.83
C THR A 60 -8.78 4.59 4.21
N VAL A 61 -7.94 5.63 4.15
CA VAL A 61 -6.54 5.58 4.57
C VAL A 61 -6.25 6.78 5.46
N CYS A 62 -5.33 6.61 6.41
CA CYS A 62 -4.83 7.75 7.15
C CYS A 62 -3.88 8.55 6.26
N ASP A 63 -4.17 9.84 6.10
CA ASP A 63 -3.31 10.80 5.39
C ASP A 63 -3.32 12.15 6.11
N TYR A 64 -2.30 12.97 5.86
CA TYR A 64 -2.20 14.28 6.48
C TYR A 64 -2.85 15.36 5.61
N LEU A 65 -3.85 16.03 6.16
CA LEU A 65 -4.50 17.16 5.51
C LEU A 65 -4.08 18.49 6.14
N PRO A 66 -3.93 19.55 5.33
CA PRO A 66 -3.71 20.89 5.85
C PRO A 66 -4.98 21.42 6.52
N GLN A 67 -4.82 21.92 7.75
CA GLN A 67 -5.84 22.53 8.59
C GLN A 67 -5.30 23.84 9.15
N ASN A 68 -5.74 24.97 8.61
CA ASN A 68 -5.36 26.31 9.09
C ASN A 68 -3.83 26.52 9.26
N GLY A 69 -3.04 25.97 8.34
CA GLY A 69 -1.57 26.06 8.37
C GLY A 69 -0.84 24.92 9.10
N PHE A 70 -1.57 23.96 9.68
CA PHE A 70 -1.02 22.75 10.29
C PHE A 70 -1.34 21.52 9.45
N SER A 71 -0.48 20.51 9.46
CA SER A 71 -0.77 19.23 8.80
C SER A 71 -1.18 18.20 9.85
N LEU A 72 -2.43 17.75 9.80
CA LEU A 72 -3.01 16.83 10.79
C LEU A 72 -3.48 15.54 10.14
N PRO A 73 -3.38 14.38 10.82
CA PRO A 73 -3.83 13.11 10.26
C PRO A 73 -5.36 13.01 10.25
N PHE A 74 -5.91 12.52 9.15
CA PHE A 74 -7.33 12.22 8.97
C PHE A 74 -7.49 10.91 8.22
N CYS A 75 -8.58 10.20 8.50
CA CYS A 75 -9.03 9.13 7.62
C CYS A 75 -9.71 9.75 6.41
N VAL A 76 -9.05 9.64 5.26
CA VAL A 76 -9.52 10.19 4.00
C VAL A 76 -9.87 9.06 3.05
N ASN A 77 -10.78 9.34 2.12
CA ASN A 77 -10.85 8.51 0.93
C ASN A 77 -9.49 8.64 0.23
N PRO A 78 -8.82 7.52 -0.10
CA PRO A 78 -7.59 7.61 -0.87
C PRO A 78 -7.86 8.46 -2.12
N PRO A 79 -6.94 9.37 -2.49
CA PRO A 79 -7.03 10.08 -3.77
C PRO A 79 -7.34 9.05 -4.86
N ALA A 80 -8.17 9.41 -5.85
CA ALA A 80 -8.51 8.53 -6.96
C ALA A 80 -7.30 8.09 -7.82
N GLU A 81 -6.08 8.43 -7.41
CA GLU A 81 -4.78 8.15 -8.02
C GLU A 81 -4.14 6.99 -7.24
N LYS A 82 -4.37 5.73 -7.62
CA LYS A 82 -3.91 5.13 -8.87
C LYS A 82 -5.02 4.53 -9.72
N ARG A 83 -6.03 5.31 -10.12
CA ARG A 83 -6.73 5.00 -11.37
C ARG A 83 -5.95 5.68 -12.47
N ASP A 84 -5.31 4.85 -13.29
CA ASP A 84 -4.87 5.23 -14.62
C ASP A 84 -6.01 6.06 -15.27
N PRO A 85 -5.74 7.25 -15.82
CA PRO A 85 -6.77 8.09 -16.46
C PRO A 85 -7.39 7.43 -17.70
N THR A 86 -6.84 6.31 -18.16
CA THR A 86 -7.50 5.43 -19.12
C THR A 86 -8.74 4.83 -18.46
N PRO A 87 -9.96 5.00 -19.03
CA PRO A 87 -11.12 4.25 -18.57
C PRO A 87 -10.73 2.78 -18.42
N PRO A 88 -11.01 2.14 -17.28
CA PRO A 88 -10.58 0.77 -17.06
C PRO A 88 -11.12 -0.08 -18.21
N ALA A 89 -10.22 -0.82 -18.88
CA ALA A 89 -10.59 -1.64 -20.02
C ALA A 89 -11.64 -2.70 -19.63
N CYS A 90 -11.66 -3.07 -18.34
CA CYS A 90 -12.59 -4.03 -17.77
C CYS A 90 -12.77 -3.87 -16.25
N LYS A 91 -13.80 -4.52 -15.69
CA LYS A 91 -14.03 -4.62 -14.25
C LYS A 91 -13.24 -5.82 -13.68
N PRO A 92 -12.39 -5.65 -12.65
CA PRO A 92 -11.63 -6.76 -12.06
C PRO A 92 -12.50 -7.96 -11.66
N ALA A 93 -11.93 -9.16 -11.77
CA ALA A 93 -12.60 -10.44 -11.52
C ALA A 93 -13.81 -10.72 -12.43
N THR A 94 -13.85 -10.10 -13.61
CA THR A 94 -14.82 -10.40 -14.67
C THR A 94 -14.16 -11.28 -15.73
N TYR A 95 -14.94 -12.19 -16.32
CA TYR A 95 -14.49 -13.07 -17.39
C TYR A 95 -15.26 -12.73 -18.67
N THR A 96 -14.61 -12.86 -19.83
CA THR A 96 -15.28 -12.75 -21.15
C THR A 96 -14.73 -13.80 -22.10
N CYS A 97 -15.56 -14.18 -23.08
CA CYS A 97 -15.09 -14.85 -24.27
C CYS A 97 -14.12 -13.94 -25.04
N ALA A 98 -13.07 -14.54 -25.60
CA ALA A 98 -12.06 -13.88 -26.42
C ALA A 98 -11.45 -14.87 -27.42
N ASN A 99 -10.83 -14.35 -28.46
CA ASN A 99 -10.06 -15.14 -29.42
C ASN A 99 -8.57 -15.00 -29.12
N ASN A 100 -7.83 -16.11 -29.12
CA ASN A 100 -6.38 -16.10 -28.98
C ASN A 100 -5.76 -15.54 -30.26
N ALA A 101 -5.05 -14.41 -30.17
CA ALA A 101 -4.41 -13.78 -31.32
C ALA A 101 -3.31 -14.64 -31.97
N THR A 102 -2.78 -15.64 -31.26
CA THR A 102 -1.71 -16.54 -31.73
C THR A 102 -2.28 -17.80 -32.38
N SER A 103 -3.18 -18.51 -31.69
CA SER A 103 -3.74 -19.78 -32.19
C SER A 103 -5.00 -19.61 -33.04
N GLY A 104 -5.67 -18.46 -32.94
CA GLY A 104 -6.99 -18.21 -33.53
C GLY A 104 -8.12 -18.99 -32.87
N ALA A 105 -7.85 -19.69 -31.75
CA ALA A 105 -8.86 -20.44 -31.02
C ALA A 105 -9.72 -19.51 -30.15
N ASP A 106 -10.99 -19.88 -29.99
CA ASP A 106 -11.83 -19.32 -28.93
C ASP A 106 -11.26 -19.68 -27.57
N GLY A 107 -11.48 -18.83 -26.58
CA GLY A 107 -11.16 -19.11 -25.20
C GLY A 107 -11.66 -18.02 -24.27
N ILE A 108 -11.06 -17.96 -23.09
CA ILE A 108 -11.52 -17.10 -22.00
C ILE A 108 -10.39 -16.16 -21.63
N GLN A 109 -10.74 -14.92 -21.30
CA GLN A 109 -9.85 -13.97 -20.65
C GLN A 109 -10.47 -13.46 -19.34
N VAL A 110 -9.62 -13.14 -18.37
CA VAL A 110 -9.99 -12.60 -17.07
C VAL A 110 -9.49 -11.16 -16.95
N CYS A 111 -10.29 -10.30 -16.33
CA CYS A 111 -9.85 -8.97 -15.96
C CYS A 111 -9.10 -9.02 -14.63
N ASP A 112 -7.81 -8.69 -14.66
CA ASP A 112 -6.98 -8.68 -13.46
C ASP A 112 -7.29 -7.49 -12.52
N THR A 113 -6.60 -7.43 -11.38
CA THR A 113 -6.77 -6.34 -10.39
C THR A 113 -6.27 -4.98 -10.89
N GLN A 114 -5.55 -4.95 -12.02
CA GLN A 114 -5.07 -3.75 -12.69
C GLN A 114 -6.01 -3.29 -13.81
N SER A 115 -7.20 -3.90 -13.94
CA SER A 115 -8.19 -3.61 -14.99
C SER A 115 -7.67 -3.89 -16.41
N THR A 116 -6.83 -4.91 -16.55
CA THR A 116 -6.29 -5.38 -17.84
C THR A 116 -6.80 -6.78 -18.16
N TRP A 117 -7.15 -7.01 -19.43
CA TRP A 117 -7.53 -8.34 -19.91
C TRP A 117 -6.31 -9.24 -20.00
N GLN A 118 -6.37 -10.37 -19.31
CA GLN A 118 -5.38 -11.44 -19.35
C GLN A 118 -6.02 -12.67 -19.96
N TYR A 119 -5.48 -13.14 -21.09
CA TYR A 119 -5.95 -14.37 -21.72
C TYR A 119 -5.57 -15.58 -20.85
N VAL A 120 -6.55 -16.37 -20.41
CA VAL A 120 -6.31 -17.47 -19.45
C VAL A 120 -6.20 -18.84 -20.11
N GLY A 121 -6.75 -19.01 -21.32
CA GLY A 121 -6.59 -20.25 -22.06
C GLY A 121 -7.56 -20.41 -23.21
N ASP A 122 -7.12 -21.21 -24.18
CA ASP A 122 -7.90 -21.66 -25.33
C ASP A 122 -8.95 -22.68 -24.87
N CYS A 123 -10.10 -22.66 -25.50
CA CYS A 123 -11.07 -23.73 -25.41
C CYS A 123 -10.49 -25.02 -26.04
N PRO A 124 -10.88 -26.20 -25.53
CA PRO A 124 -10.50 -27.48 -26.13
C PRO A 124 -10.83 -27.56 -27.63
N LYS A 125 -10.20 -28.51 -28.32
CA LYS A 125 -10.51 -28.77 -29.73
C LYS A 125 -12.00 -29.08 -29.92
N ASP A 126 -12.57 -28.57 -31.00
CA ASP A 126 -13.99 -28.73 -31.37
C ASP A 126 -14.96 -28.16 -30.31
N SER A 127 -14.53 -27.13 -29.58
CA SER A 127 -15.37 -26.36 -28.65
C SER A 127 -15.27 -24.85 -28.91
N HIS A 128 -16.29 -24.10 -28.50
CA HIS A 128 -16.34 -22.63 -28.61
C HIS A 128 -16.65 -22.00 -27.26
N CYS A 129 -16.39 -20.70 -27.13
CA CYS A 129 -16.75 -19.97 -25.92
C CYS A 129 -18.18 -19.45 -26.01
N GLU A 130 -19.00 -19.75 -25.00
CA GLU A 130 -20.39 -19.30 -24.91
C GLU A 130 -20.70 -18.72 -23.52
N TYR A 131 -21.75 -17.93 -23.40
CA TYR A 131 -22.23 -17.36 -22.12
C TYR A 131 -23.42 -18.13 -21.56
N PHE A 132 -23.32 -18.57 -20.31
CA PHE A 132 -24.45 -19.20 -19.63
C PHE A 132 -25.46 -18.12 -19.21
N PRO A 133 -26.70 -18.48 -18.84
CA PRO A 133 -27.68 -17.54 -18.27
C PRO A 133 -27.19 -16.79 -17.03
N SER A 134 -26.18 -17.32 -16.33
CA SER A 134 -25.50 -16.65 -15.21
C SER A 134 -24.60 -15.48 -15.64
N GLY A 135 -24.37 -15.28 -16.94
CA GLY A 135 -23.46 -14.28 -17.49
C GLY A 135 -21.98 -14.67 -17.43
N ILE A 136 -21.67 -15.93 -17.12
CA ILE A 136 -20.31 -16.44 -17.01
C ILE A 136 -19.94 -17.16 -18.31
N PRO A 137 -18.79 -16.85 -18.94
CA PRO A 137 -18.32 -17.55 -20.13
C PRO A 137 -17.74 -18.93 -19.80
N PHE A 138 -17.91 -19.87 -20.71
CA PHE A 138 -17.46 -21.25 -20.59
C PHE A 138 -17.21 -21.86 -21.97
N CYS A 139 -16.35 -22.87 -22.02
CA CYS A 139 -16.11 -23.62 -23.26
C CYS A 139 -17.15 -24.74 -23.40
N VAL A 140 -17.82 -24.79 -24.54
CA VAL A 140 -18.84 -25.78 -24.90
C VAL A 140 -18.44 -26.54 -26.14
N ALA A 141 -18.69 -27.85 -26.15
CA ALA A 141 -18.57 -28.64 -27.36
C ALA A 141 -19.56 -28.12 -28.42
N ASN A 142 -19.12 -28.11 -29.68
CA ASN A 142 -19.97 -27.83 -30.84
C ASN A 142 -21.00 -28.93 -31.10
#